data_AF-A0A960SYU0-F1
#
_entry.id   AF-A0A960SYU0-F1
#
_cell.length_a   1.000
_cell.length_b   1.000
_cell.length_c   1.000
_cell.angle_alpha   90.00
_cell.angle_beta   90.00
_cell.angle_gamma   90.00
#
_symmetry.space_group_name_H-M   'P 1'
#
loop_
_entity.id
_entity.type
_entity.pdbx_description
1 polymer ?
#
loop_
_entity_poly.entity_id
_entity_poly.type
_entity_poly.pdbx_seq_one_letter_code
_entity_poly.pdbx_strand_id
1 'polypeptide(L)'
;MNTNLLSQAANEARGLAMDAIHKCNSGHLGLPLGCAEIGAVLFGESMRYCPDAPKWLNRDRFILSAGHGSMFLYGWLHLSGYDVPLEEVKNFRQLHSTTPGHPEFHETPGVEATTGPLGQGIA
;
A
#
# COMPACT_ATOMS: atom_id res chain seq x y z
N MET A 1 -21.03 5.48 2.42
CA MET A 1 -20.05 6.01 1.46
C MET A 1 -20.04 7.53 1.36
N ASN A 2 -19.07 8.17 2.01
CA ASN A 2 -18.79 9.60 1.81
C ASN A 2 -17.82 9.74 0.63
N THR A 3 -18.37 9.89 -0.58
CA THR A 3 -17.59 9.90 -1.83
C THR A 3 -16.58 11.04 -1.91
N ASN A 4 -16.84 12.17 -1.27
CA ASN A 4 -15.90 13.30 -1.24
C ASN A 4 -14.63 12.96 -0.44
N LEU A 5 -14.78 12.38 0.75
CA LEU A 5 -13.63 11.94 1.55
C LEU A 5 -12.83 10.84 0.85
N LEU A 6 -13.52 9.89 0.22
CA LEU A 6 -12.85 8.83 -0.56
C LEU A 6 -12.08 9.39 -1.76
N SER A 7 -12.64 10.37 -2.47
CA SER A 7 -11.93 11.04 -3.56
C SER A 7 -10.71 11.82 -3.08
N GLN A 8 -10.78 12.44 -1.90
CA GLN A 8 -9.63 13.12 -1.29
C GLN A 8 -8.54 12.11 -0.93
N ALA A 9 -8.89 11.02 -0.23
CA ALA A 9 -7.95 9.96 0.13
C ALA A 9 -7.29 9.33 -1.13
N ALA A 10 -8.06 9.12 -2.21
CA ALA A 10 -7.51 8.64 -3.47
C ALA A 10 -6.47 9.62 -4.05
N ASN A 11 -6.72 10.92 -4.00
CA ASN A 11 -5.76 11.93 -4.47
C ASN A 11 -4.51 12.01 -3.58
N GLU A 12 -4.65 11.86 -2.26
CA GLU A 12 -3.53 11.77 -1.34
C GLU A 12 -2.66 10.53 -1.64
N ALA A 13 -3.27 9.37 -1.85
CA ALA A 13 -2.56 8.15 -2.24
C ALA A 13 -1.81 8.31 -3.58
N ARG A 14 -2.39 9.05 -4.55
CA ARG A 14 -1.69 9.41 -5.79
C ARG A 14 -0.46 10.27 -5.53
N GLY A 15 -0.61 11.31 -4.72
CA GLY A 15 0.50 12.20 -4.34
C GLY A 15 1.65 11.42 -3.70
N LEU A 16 1.34 10.57 -2.71
CA LEU A 16 2.33 9.70 -2.06
C LEU A 16 3.07 8.82 -3.06
N ALA A 17 2.36 8.18 -4.00
CA ALA A 17 2.97 7.34 -5.02
C ALA A 17 3.86 8.14 -5.99
N MET A 18 3.39 9.30 -6.46
CA MET A 18 4.15 10.18 -7.36
C MET A 18 5.46 10.63 -6.69
N ASP A 19 5.37 11.15 -5.47
CA ASP A 19 6.51 11.71 -4.75
C ASP A 19 7.53 10.64 -4.36
N ALA A 20 7.09 9.49 -3.85
CA ALA A 20 7.98 8.40 -3.45
C ALA A 20 8.74 7.80 -4.65
N ILE A 21 8.02 7.54 -5.76
CA ILE A 21 8.63 6.99 -6.98
C ILE A 21 9.56 8.01 -7.63
N HIS A 22 9.18 9.29 -7.64
CA HIS A 22 10.06 10.36 -8.13
C HIS A 22 11.34 10.48 -7.31
N LYS A 23 11.24 10.50 -5.98
CA LYS A 23 12.39 10.63 -5.07
C LYS A 23 13.43 9.54 -5.26
N CYS A 24 13.02 8.28 -5.42
CA CYS A 24 13.97 7.17 -5.62
C CYS A 24 14.32 6.92 -7.10
N ASN A 25 13.74 7.68 -8.04
CA ASN A 25 13.94 7.55 -9.49
C ASN A 25 13.71 6.10 -10.01
N SER A 26 12.79 5.36 -9.38
CA SER A 26 12.56 3.94 -9.63
C SER A 26 11.17 3.51 -9.16
N GLY A 27 10.41 2.78 -9.99
CA GLY A 27 9.11 2.24 -9.56
C GLY A 27 8.04 2.29 -10.64
N HIS A 28 6.81 1.92 -10.27
CA HIS A 28 5.69 1.77 -11.20
C HIS A 28 4.53 2.68 -10.79
N LEU A 29 4.31 3.75 -11.55
CA LEU A 29 3.27 4.75 -11.28
C LEU A 29 1.87 4.32 -11.74
N GLY A 30 1.77 3.57 -12.84
CA GLY A 30 0.49 3.32 -13.51
C GLY A 30 -0.57 2.72 -12.60
N LEU A 31 -0.23 1.61 -11.92
CA LEU A 31 -1.17 0.93 -11.02
C LEU A 31 -1.58 1.78 -9.82
N PRO A 32 -0.65 2.35 -9.01
CA PRO A 32 -1.04 3.23 -7.89
C PRO A 32 -1.97 4.38 -8.29
N LEU A 33 -1.76 4.97 -9.48
CA LEU A 33 -2.59 6.08 -9.96
C LEU A 33 -3.97 5.62 -10.47
N GLY A 34 -4.00 4.53 -11.22
CA GLY A 34 -5.20 4.00 -11.87
C GLY A 34 -6.13 3.23 -10.91
N CYS A 35 -5.60 2.73 -9.79
CA CYS A 35 -6.37 1.96 -8.81
C CYS A 35 -6.66 2.74 -7.52
N ALA A 36 -6.33 4.04 -7.43
CA ALA A 36 -6.46 4.82 -6.20
C ALA A 36 -7.88 4.79 -5.61
N GLU A 37 -8.92 4.92 -6.42
CA GLU A 37 -10.32 4.84 -5.96
C GLU A 37 -10.67 3.47 -5.37
N ILE A 38 -10.14 2.38 -5.94
CA ILE A 38 -10.33 1.02 -5.41
C ILE A 38 -9.71 0.94 -4.01
N GLY A 39 -8.49 1.44 -3.85
CA GLY A 39 -7.84 1.48 -2.56
C GLY A 39 -8.58 2.32 -1.52
N ALA A 40 -9.09 3.49 -1.92
CA ALA A 40 -9.89 4.34 -1.04
C ALA A 40 -11.12 3.61 -0.50
N VAL A 41 -11.85 2.89 -1.36
CA VAL A 41 -13.03 2.11 -0.95
C VAL A 41 -12.65 0.90 -0.10
N LEU A 42 -11.59 0.18 -0.47
CA LEU A 42 -11.14 -1.01 0.27
C LEU A 42 -10.65 -0.65 1.66
N PHE A 43 -9.70 0.27 1.78
CA PHE A 43 -9.08 0.62 3.05
C PHE A 43 -9.92 1.63 3.84
N GLY A 44 -10.59 2.58 3.19
CA GLY A 44 -11.35 3.62 3.88
C GLY A 44 -12.75 3.21 4.34
N GLU A 45 -13.35 2.15 3.79
CA GLU A 45 -14.74 1.79 4.10
C GLU A 45 -15.03 0.29 4.19
N SER A 46 -14.44 -0.55 3.33
CA SER A 46 -14.94 -1.93 3.13
C SER A 46 -14.24 -2.98 3.98
N MET A 47 -12.91 -2.93 4.09
CA MET A 47 -12.14 -3.95 4.79
C MET A 47 -12.19 -3.76 6.30
N ARG A 48 -12.29 -4.87 7.03
CA ARG A 48 -12.17 -4.90 8.49
C ARG A 48 -10.74 -5.23 8.86
N TYR A 49 -10.02 -4.26 9.40
CA TYR A 49 -8.66 -4.43 9.89
C TYR A 49 -8.42 -3.51 11.08
N CYS A 50 -7.30 -3.74 11.77
CA CYS A 50 -6.88 -2.92 12.91
C CYS A 50 -5.39 -2.62 12.72
N PRO A 51 -5.02 -1.37 12.36
CA PRO A 51 -3.61 -1.00 12.17
C PRO A 51 -2.74 -1.20 13.40
N ASP A 52 -3.31 -1.00 14.60
CA ASP A 52 -2.63 -1.24 15.88
C ASP A 52 -2.48 -2.75 16.20
N ALA A 53 -3.25 -3.60 15.52
CA ALA A 53 -3.17 -5.05 15.65
C ALA A 53 -3.13 -5.73 14.27
N PRO A 54 -2.05 -5.55 13.47
CA PRO A 54 -1.94 -6.10 12.11
C PRO A 54 -2.05 -7.63 12.05
N LYS A 55 -1.85 -8.31 13.18
CA LYS A 55 -1.92 -9.76 13.30
C LYS A 55 -3.26 -10.27 13.85
N TRP A 56 -4.25 -9.41 14.06
CA TRP A 56 -5.59 -9.81 14.51
C TRP A 56 -6.15 -10.92 13.61
N LEU A 57 -6.53 -12.05 14.22
CA LEU A 57 -6.84 -13.29 13.50
C LEU A 57 -7.98 -13.11 12.48
N ASN A 58 -9.04 -12.39 12.88
CA ASN A 58 -10.28 -12.26 12.12
C ASN A 58 -10.35 -11.00 11.23
N ARG A 59 -9.21 -10.36 10.93
CA ARG A 59 -9.15 -9.26 9.95
C ARG A 59 -9.42 -9.79 8.53
N ASP A 60 -9.93 -8.94 7.66
CA ASP A 60 -9.93 -9.23 6.23
C ASP A 60 -8.47 -9.18 5.71
N ARG A 61 -8.13 -10.00 4.72
CA ARG A 61 -6.77 -10.10 4.16
C ARG A 61 -6.71 -9.43 2.80
N PHE A 62 -5.68 -8.64 2.57
CA PHE A 62 -5.41 -8.01 1.28
C PHE A 62 -4.08 -8.52 0.72
N ILE A 63 -4.09 -9.00 -0.52
CA ILE A 63 -2.89 -9.44 -1.25
C ILE A 63 -2.81 -8.67 -2.56
N LEU A 64 -1.74 -7.89 -2.73
CA LEU A 64 -1.46 -7.20 -3.99
C LEU A 64 -0.74 -8.15 -4.95
N SER A 65 -1.48 -8.98 -5.68
CA SER A 65 -0.84 -9.93 -6.60
C SER A 65 -0.01 -9.25 -7.71
N ALA A 66 -0.39 -8.04 -8.11
CA ALA A 66 0.39 -7.20 -9.02
C ALA A 66 1.46 -6.40 -8.24
N GLY A 67 2.37 -7.11 -7.56
CA GLY A 67 3.30 -6.54 -6.58
C GLY A 67 4.21 -5.42 -7.09
N HIS A 68 4.37 -5.27 -8.41
CA HIS A 68 5.15 -4.16 -9.00
C HIS A 68 4.56 -2.79 -8.64
N GLY A 69 3.24 -2.72 -8.40
CA GLY A 69 2.53 -1.54 -7.93
C GLY A 69 2.61 -1.32 -6.41
N SER A 70 3.68 -1.74 -5.75
CA SER A 70 3.87 -1.74 -4.30
C SER A 70 3.50 -0.42 -3.60
N MET A 71 3.77 0.73 -4.22
CA MET A 71 3.37 2.04 -3.67
C MET A 71 1.86 2.22 -3.50
N PHE A 72 1.03 1.48 -4.24
CA PHE A 72 -0.40 1.39 -3.95
C PHE A 72 -0.61 0.91 -2.52
N LEU A 73 -0.02 -0.24 -2.17
CA LEU A 73 -0.20 -0.85 -0.85
C LEU A 73 0.43 0.00 0.25
N TYR A 74 1.66 0.46 0.07
CA TYR A 74 2.35 1.25 1.11
C TYR A 74 1.64 2.58 1.40
N GLY A 75 1.12 3.25 0.37
CA GLY A 75 0.33 4.47 0.54
C GLY A 75 -0.91 4.21 1.40
N TRP A 76 -1.64 3.12 1.14
CA TRP A 76 -2.82 2.77 1.93
C TRP A 76 -2.49 2.30 3.34
N LEU A 77 -1.42 1.54 3.54
CA LEU A 77 -0.97 1.15 4.89
C LEU A 77 -0.63 2.40 5.72
N HIS A 78 0.09 3.36 5.13
CA HIS A 78 0.40 4.63 5.77
C HIS A 78 -0.86 5.43 6.12
N LEU A 79 -1.74 5.69 5.13
CA LEU A 79 -2.96 6.48 5.33
C LEU A 79 -3.93 5.82 6.32
N SER A 80 -3.93 4.49 6.40
CA SER A 80 -4.76 3.73 7.33
C SER A 80 -4.20 3.69 8.74
N GLY A 81 -2.97 4.19 8.97
CA GLY A 81 -2.35 4.25 10.29
C GLY A 81 -1.58 3.00 10.71
N TYR A 82 -1.17 2.13 9.77
CA TYR A 82 -0.21 1.07 10.10
C TYR A 82 1.13 1.71 10.49
N ASP A 83 2.01 0.92 11.13
CA ASP A 83 3.38 1.31 11.43
C ASP A 83 4.26 1.35 10.15
N VAL A 84 3.83 2.19 9.22
CA VAL A 84 4.46 2.57 7.96
C VAL A 84 4.43 4.10 7.94
N PRO A 85 5.31 4.76 8.71
CA PRO A 85 5.30 6.21 8.81
C PRO A 85 5.68 6.86 7.47
N LEU A 86 5.38 8.16 7.34
CA LEU A 86 5.68 8.90 6.12
C LEU A 86 7.16 8.83 5.72
N GLU A 87 8.08 8.73 6.68
CA GLU A 87 9.52 8.58 6.40
C GLU A 87 9.84 7.25 5.71
N GLU A 88 9.15 6.16 6.03
CA GLU A 88 9.30 4.89 5.32
C GLU A 88 8.74 4.97 3.90
N VAL A 89 7.61 5.67 3.70
CA VAL A 89 7.10 5.95 2.35
C VAL A 89 8.11 6.76 1.53
N LYS A 90 8.75 7.76 2.15
CA LYS A 90 9.83 8.53 1.53
C LYS A 90 11.09 7.69 1.29
N ASN A 91 11.31 6.60 2.02
CA ASN A 91 12.43 5.70 1.85
C ASN A 91 12.13 4.53 0.90
N PHE A 92 11.08 4.65 0.07
CA PHE A 92 10.75 3.65 -0.94
C PHE A 92 11.99 3.20 -1.74
N ARG A 93 12.17 1.87 -1.82
CA ARG A 93 13.28 1.19 -2.51
C ARG A 93 14.68 1.52 -1.96
N GLN A 94 14.80 2.11 -0.78
CA GLN A 94 16.09 2.34 -0.15
C GLN A 94 16.51 1.13 0.69
N LEU A 95 17.82 0.94 0.86
CA LEU A 95 18.37 -0.13 1.66
C LEU A 95 17.87 -0.01 3.11
N HIS A 96 17.42 -1.13 3.69
CA HIS A 96 16.86 -1.24 5.04
C HIS A 96 15.54 -0.49 5.28
N SER A 97 14.88 -0.01 4.23
CA SER A 97 13.50 0.51 4.35
C SER A 97 12.50 -0.63 4.54
N THR A 98 11.37 -0.32 5.18
CA THR A 98 10.20 -1.21 5.24
C THR A 98 9.29 -1.03 4.02
N THR A 99 9.76 -0.38 2.96
CA THR A 99 9.01 -0.15 1.70
C THR A 99 9.82 -0.66 0.49
N PRO A 100 10.10 -1.97 0.41
CA PRO A 100 10.87 -2.57 -0.69
C PRO A 100 10.16 -2.45 -2.04
N GLY A 101 10.88 -2.69 -3.13
CA GLY A 101 10.38 -2.47 -4.48
C GLY A 101 9.14 -3.28 -4.87
N HIS A 102 8.92 -4.43 -4.22
CA HIS A 102 7.72 -5.25 -4.24
C HIS A 102 7.32 -5.55 -2.78
N PRO A 103 6.05 -5.86 -2.47
CA PRO A 103 5.64 -6.19 -1.11
C PRO A 103 6.36 -7.45 -0.61
N GLU A 104 6.95 -7.37 0.57
CA GLU A 104 7.63 -8.48 1.24
C GLU A 104 6.98 -8.76 2.59
N PHE A 105 6.59 -10.01 2.81
CA PHE A 105 6.07 -10.47 4.09
C PHE A 105 7.16 -10.34 5.16
N HIS A 106 6.76 -10.01 6.39
CA HIS A 106 7.61 -9.68 7.54
C HIS A 106 8.30 -8.32 7.53
N GLU A 107 8.68 -7.80 6.36
CA GLU A 107 9.42 -6.53 6.28
C GLU A 107 8.51 -5.32 6.54
N THR A 108 7.27 -5.35 6.04
CA THR A 108 6.31 -4.25 6.17
C THR A 108 5.09 -4.67 7.00
N PRO A 109 4.75 -3.96 8.09
CA PRO A 109 3.51 -4.19 8.83
C PRO A 109 2.27 -4.09 7.95
N GLY A 110 1.43 -5.13 7.95
CA GLY A 110 0.20 -5.18 7.15
C GLY A 110 0.36 -5.79 5.75
N VAL A 111 1.58 -6.14 5.31
CA VAL A 111 1.78 -6.96 4.11
C VAL A 111 1.58 -8.44 4.48
N GLU A 112 0.62 -9.08 3.83
CA GLU A 112 0.20 -10.46 4.13
C GLU A 112 1.04 -11.54 3.43
N ALA A 113 1.58 -11.22 2.25
CA ALA A 113 2.34 -12.15 1.42
C ALA A 113 3.37 -11.42 0.58
N THR A 114 4.52 -12.07 0.37
CA THR A 114 5.52 -11.60 -0.60
C THR A 114 4.99 -11.79 -2.01
N THR A 115 5.04 -10.73 -2.82
CA THR A 115 4.58 -10.76 -4.22
C THR A 115 5.62 -10.10 -5.13
N GLY A 116 5.40 -10.18 -6.43
CA GLY A 116 6.33 -9.68 -7.45
C GLY A 116 6.36 -10.59 -8.66
N PRO A 117 6.64 -11.90 -8.48
CA PRO A 117 6.37 -12.90 -9.50
C PRO A 117 4.86 -12.98 -9.76
N LEU A 118 4.45 -12.58 -10.96
CA LEU A 118 3.03 -12.48 -11.32
C LEU A 118 2.32 -13.84 -11.15
N GLY A 119 1.06 -13.77 -10.68
CA GLY A 119 0.21 -14.94 -10.45
C GLY A 119 0.33 -15.53 -9.04
N GLN A 120 1.46 -15.39 -8.34
CA GLN A 120 1.65 -16.02 -7.03
C GLN A 120 0.74 -15.44 -5.94
N GLY A 121 0.39 -14.16 -6.01
CA GLY A 121 -0.52 -13.55 -5.02
C GLY A 121 -1.99 -13.96 -5.20
N ILE A 122 -2.36 -14.58 -6.32
CA ILE A 122 -3.71 -15.12 -6.56
C ILE A 122 -3.81 -16.59 -6.12
N ALA A 123 -2.69 -17.33 -6.17
CA ALA A 123 -2.62 -18.78 -6.00
C ALA A 123 -2.75 -19.26 -4.54
#